data_AF-A0A954W0W0-F1
#
_entry.id   AF-A0A954W0W0-F1
#
_cell.length_a   1.000
_cell.length_b   1.000
_cell.length_c   1.000
_cell.angle_alpha   90.00
_cell.angle_beta   90.00
_cell.angle_gamma   90.00
#
_symmetry.space_group_name_H-M   'P 1'
#
loop_
_entity.id
_entity.type
_entity.pdbx_description
1 polymer ?
#
loop_
_entity_poly.entity_id
_entity_poly.type
_entity_poly.pdbx_seq_one_letter_code
_entity_poly.pdbx_strand_id
1 'polypeptide(L)'
;MIFAFIVLSMAGSLNAQLVAVTDNVCSKLAVQDDAILFAKDSPEYGCELWAFSNGTTELFADITPGPASTRPGIEATLGSALIIRSGVLDDDIVPWTVAAFRDGELIPFDNIVGVVGTFAEQVLLVDRNGDDLLAYDGDEMRFLHSGVHGYKSGLVEYEGRAYFGAVWEGIGLEPSYFDGTSVKLLENVTNPGSTWPTGFRVAGGDLYFRNGTNALFKYDGTEVSLIDQFRLEPGVVGNITEFHG
;
A
#
# COMPACT_ATOMS: atom_id res chain seq x y z
N MET A 1 -19.75 -15.33 -2.80
CA MET A 1 -19.66 -15.61 -1.36
C MET A 1 -18.21 -15.97 -1.07
N ILE A 2 -17.43 -15.02 -0.56
CA ILE A 2 -16.03 -15.21 -0.20
C ILE A 2 -16.01 -15.36 1.32
N PHE A 3 -15.50 -16.47 1.83
CA PHE A 3 -15.30 -16.67 3.27
C PHE A 3 -13.94 -16.07 3.63
N ALA A 4 -13.93 -14.99 4.40
CA ALA A 4 -12.70 -14.49 5.02
C ALA A 4 -12.56 -15.14 6.41
N PHE A 5 -11.50 -15.91 6.62
CA PHE A 5 -11.14 -16.45 7.92
C PHE A 5 -9.98 -15.62 8.49
N ILE A 6 -10.18 -14.98 9.64
CA ILE A 6 -9.09 -14.33 10.37
C ILE A 6 -8.74 -15.16 11.61
N VAL A 7 -7.45 -15.35 11.82
CA VAL A 7 -6.85 -15.84 13.06
C VAL A 7 -6.40 -14.61 13.85
N LEU A 8 -7.10 -14.24 14.94
CA LEU A 8 -6.57 -13.23 15.86
C LEU A 8 -5.66 -13.91 16.90
N SER A 9 -4.41 -13.46 17.01
CA SER A 9 -3.63 -13.65 18.24
C SER A 9 -3.72 -12.38 19.07
N MET A 10 -4.51 -12.39 20.14
CA MET A 10 -4.35 -11.38 21.18
C MET A 10 -3.11 -11.74 22.02
N ALA A 11 -2.24 -10.76 22.24
CA ALA A 11 -1.01 -10.95 22.98
C ALA A 11 -1.30 -11.52 24.38
N GLY A 12 -0.81 -12.74 24.65
CA GLY A 12 -0.74 -13.28 26.01
C GLY A 12 -1.31 -14.68 26.24
N SER A 13 -2.10 -15.26 25.34
CA SER A 13 -2.43 -16.69 25.44
C SER A 13 -2.81 -17.26 24.08
N LEU A 14 -2.32 -18.47 23.79
CA LEU A 14 -2.48 -19.18 22.52
C LEU A 14 -3.92 -19.72 22.38
N ASN A 15 -4.92 -18.85 22.37
CA ASN A 15 -6.30 -19.16 22.03
C ASN A 15 -6.69 -18.27 20.85
N ALA A 16 -6.28 -18.67 19.65
CA ALA A 16 -6.79 -18.07 18.43
C ALA A 16 -8.27 -18.43 18.30
N GLN A 17 -9.16 -17.51 18.67
CA GLN A 17 -10.58 -17.68 18.43
C GLN A 17 -10.83 -17.35 16.95
N LEU A 18 -11.17 -18.38 16.17
CA LEU A 18 -11.60 -18.23 14.79
C LEU A 18 -12.94 -17.50 14.79
N VAL A 19 -12.91 -16.20 14.54
CA VAL A 19 -14.14 -15.43 14.29
C VAL A 19 -14.40 -15.51 12.80
N ALA A 20 -15.40 -16.32 12.44
CA ALA A 20 -15.97 -16.25 11.10
C ALA A 20 -16.82 -14.99 11.02
N VAL A 21 -16.33 -13.96 10.34
CA VAL A 21 -17.21 -12.90 9.84
C VAL A 21 -17.96 -13.52 8.67
N THR A 22 -19.07 -14.21 8.96
CA THR A 22 -19.91 -14.90 7.96
C THR A 22 -20.81 -13.96 7.16
N ASP A 23 -20.65 -12.66 7.38
CA ASP A 23 -21.52 -11.64 6.83
C ASP A 23 -21.16 -11.31 5.37
N ASN A 24 -22.06 -10.60 4.69
CA ASN A 24 -21.94 -10.16 3.30
C ASN A 24 -20.88 -9.05 3.15
N VAL A 25 -19.62 -9.38 3.49
CA VAL A 25 -18.45 -8.49 3.44
C VAL A 25 -18.14 -8.14 1.99
N CYS A 26 -17.91 -6.86 1.75
CA CYS A 26 -17.76 -6.30 0.41
C CYS A 26 -16.47 -5.49 0.23
N SER A 27 -15.55 -5.51 1.21
CA SER A 27 -14.24 -4.86 1.12
C SER A 27 -13.12 -5.69 1.76
N LYS A 28 -11.89 -5.18 1.68
CA LYS A 28 -10.76 -5.66 2.49
C LYS A 28 -11.00 -5.34 3.97
N LEU A 29 -10.32 -6.09 4.82
CA LEU A 29 -10.36 -5.94 6.28
C LEU A 29 -9.21 -5.04 6.71
N ALA A 30 -9.46 -4.17 7.68
CA ALA A 30 -8.45 -3.40 8.38
C ALA A 30 -8.52 -3.66 9.88
N VAL A 31 -7.41 -3.47 10.57
CA VAL A 31 -7.36 -3.47 12.04
C VAL A 31 -7.05 -2.05 12.48
N GLN A 32 -7.87 -1.53 13.40
CA GLN A 32 -7.66 -0.26 14.06
C GLN A 32 -7.98 -0.45 15.54
N ASP A 33 -7.05 -0.05 16.40
CA ASP A 33 -7.11 -0.34 17.83
C ASP A 33 -7.39 -1.84 18.08
N ASP A 34 -8.47 -2.17 18.81
CA ASP A 34 -8.90 -3.53 19.10
C ASP A 34 -10.09 -4.00 18.24
N ALA A 35 -10.35 -3.33 17.12
CA ALA A 35 -11.45 -3.64 16.22
C ALA A 35 -10.98 -4.07 14.81
N ILE A 36 -11.73 -4.99 14.21
CA ILE A 36 -11.63 -5.29 12.78
C ILE A 36 -12.68 -4.45 12.06
N LEU A 37 -12.22 -3.63 11.13
CA LEU A 37 -13.06 -2.76 10.31
C LEU A 37 -13.21 -3.35 8.91
N PHE A 38 -14.42 -3.27 8.37
CA PHE A 38 -14.76 -3.82 7.06
C PHE A 38 -16.05 -3.21 6.52
N ALA A 39 -16.28 -3.37 5.22
CA ALA A 39 -17.55 -3.03 4.62
C ALA A 39 -18.48 -4.25 4.60
N LYS A 40 -19.71 -4.10 5.05
CA LYS A 40 -20.73 -5.15 5.06
C LYS A 40 -22.06 -4.62 4.57
N ASP A 41 -22.74 -5.43 3.77
CA ASP A 41 -24.08 -5.18 3.26
C ASP A 41 -25.17 -5.58 4.27
N SER A 42 -26.18 -4.73 4.43
CA SER A 42 -27.37 -4.96 5.25
C SER A 42 -28.63 -4.37 4.59
N PRO A 43 -29.83 -4.91 4.87
CA PRO A 43 -31.07 -4.34 4.34
C PRO A 43 -31.34 -2.89 4.77
N GLU A 44 -30.93 -2.52 5.98
CA GLU A 44 -31.21 -1.21 6.58
C GLU A 44 -30.26 -0.12 6.09
N TYR A 45 -28.98 -0.47 5.89
CA TYR A 45 -27.90 0.49 5.62
C TYR A 45 -27.20 0.27 4.28
N GLY A 46 -27.56 -0.76 3.50
CA GLY A 46 -26.74 -1.18 2.37
C GLY A 46 -25.32 -1.58 2.79
N CYS A 47 -24.36 -1.40 1.87
CA CYS A 47 -22.96 -1.77 2.05
C CYS A 47 -22.12 -0.61 2.62
N GLU A 48 -21.91 -0.65 3.94
CA GLU A 48 -21.35 0.44 4.74
C GLU A 48 -20.23 -0.03 5.66
N LEU A 49 -19.63 0.85 6.47
CA LEU A 49 -18.56 0.49 7.40
C LEU A 49 -19.10 -0.15 8.68
N TRP A 50 -18.51 -1.27 9.07
CA TRP A 50 -18.82 -2.03 10.28
C TRP A 50 -17.54 -2.34 11.06
N ALA A 51 -17.69 -2.46 12.38
CA ALA A 51 -16.65 -2.86 13.28
C ALA A 51 -17.02 -4.19 13.93
N PHE A 52 -16.05 -5.11 14.01
CA PHE A 52 -16.13 -6.27 14.87
C PHE A 52 -15.16 -6.10 16.03
N SER A 53 -15.69 -6.09 17.25
CA SER A 53 -14.90 -6.02 18.49
C SER A 53 -15.61 -6.79 19.58
N ASN A 54 -14.86 -7.40 20.51
CA ASN A 54 -15.42 -8.09 21.68
C ASN A 54 -16.52 -9.13 21.37
N GLY A 55 -16.48 -9.77 20.19
CA GLY A 55 -17.48 -10.76 19.80
C GLY A 55 -18.74 -10.20 19.15
N THR A 56 -18.88 -8.87 19.03
CA THR A 56 -20.04 -8.22 18.41
C THR A 56 -19.65 -7.52 17.11
N THR A 57 -20.57 -7.54 16.15
CA THR A 57 -20.49 -6.75 14.90
C THR A 57 -21.48 -5.61 15.01
N GLU A 58 -20.99 -4.37 14.90
CA GLU A 58 -21.78 -3.15 15.05
C GLU A 58 -21.54 -2.21 13.87
N LEU A 59 -22.56 -1.43 13.50
CA LEU A 59 -22.43 -0.41 12.46
C LEU A 59 -21.43 0.64 12.94
N PHE A 60 -20.37 0.83 12.18
CA PHE A 60 -19.35 1.83 12.50
C PHE A 60 -19.75 3.18 11.91
N ALA A 61 -20.17 3.20 10.65
CA ALA A 61 -20.68 4.40 10.00
C ALA A 61 -21.61 4.02 8.85
N ASP A 62 -22.77 4.69 8.81
CA ASP A 62 -23.67 4.74 7.66
C ASP A 62 -23.29 5.96 6.82
N ILE A 63 -22.32 5.80 5.91
CA ILE A 63 -21.73 6.93 5.16
C ILE A 63 -22.73 7.48 4.14
N THR A 64 -23.50 6.59 3.48
CA THR A 64 -24.61 6.99 2.60
C THR A 64 -25.93 6.65 3.28
N PRO A 65 -26.58 7.61 3.98
CA PRO A 65 -27.68 7.31 4.88
C PRO A 65 -28.80 6.46 4.28
N GLY A 66 -29.21 5.43 5.03
CA GLY A 66 -30.30 4.53 4.67
C GLY A 66 -29.85 3.38 3.76
N PRO A 67 -30.75 2.79 2.95
CA PRO A 67 -30.46 1.53 2.25
C PRO A 67 -29.55 1.68 1.01
N ALA A 68 -29.05 2.89 0.72
CA ALA A 68 -28.05 3.10 -0.31
C ALA A 68 -26.69 2.53 0.15
N SER A 69 -25.69 2.47 -0.73
CA SER A 69 -24.44 1.76 -0.40
C SER A 69 -23.21 2.55 -0.75
N THR A 70 -22.36 2.77 0.24
CA THR A 70 -21.06 3.41 0.06
C THR A 70 -20.04 2.51 -0.65
N ARG A 71 -20.13 1.20 -0.35
CA ARG A 71 -19.16 0.17 -0.75
C ARG A 71 -17.71 0.59 -0.46
N PRO A 72 -17.39 1.05 0.76
CA PRO A 72 -16.09 1.63 1.06
C PRO A 72 -15.00 0.56 1.04
N GLY A 73 -14.02 0.73 0.16
CA GLY A 73 -12.79 -0.05 0.18
C GLY A 73 -11.81 0.55 1.17
N ILE A 74 -11.51 -0.11 2.30
CA ILE A 74 -10.49 0.39 3.22
C ILE A 74 -9.11 0.15 2.61
N GLU A 75 -8.34 1.23 2.43
CA GLU A 75 -7.01 1.21 1.81
C GLU A 75 -5.89 1.36 2.85
N ALA A 76 -6.11 2.12 3.92
CA ALA A 76 -5.17 2.30 5.03
C ALA A 76 -5.84 2.78 6.31
N THR A 77 -5.13 2.66 7.43
CA THR A 77 -5.46 3.27 8.74
C THR A 77 -4.37 4.27 9.12
N LEU A 78 -4.74 5.42 9.70
CA LEU A 78 -3.81 6.41 10.22
C LEU A 78 -4.37 7.06 11.48
N GLY A 79 -3.82 6.70 12.65
CA GLY A 79 -4.43 7.07 13.92
C GLY A 79 -5.89 6.58 13.97
N SER A 80 -6.82 7.50 14.23
CA SER A 80 -8.27 7.25 14.18
C SER A 80 -8.89 7.37 12.78
N ALA A 81 -8.16 7.89 11.79
CA ALA A 81 -8.68 8.05 10.43
C ALA A 81 -8.61 6.74 9.62
N LEU A 82 -9.60 6.52 8.77
CA LEU A 82 -9.60 5.49 7.74
C LEU A 82 -9.41 6.12 6.39
N ILE A 83 -8.43 5.64 5.63
CA ILE A 83 -8.33 6.00 4.22
C ILE A 83 -9.15 5.00 3.43
N ILE A 84 -10.21 5.49 2.80
CA ILE A 84 -11.14 4.67 2.05
C ILE A 84 -11.19 5.10 0.60
N ARG A 85 -11.56 4.14 -0.24
CA ARG A 85 -11.98 4.35 -1.61
C ARG A 85 -13.48 4.19 -1.71
N SER A 86 -14.18 5.25 -2.08
CA SER A 86 -15.63 5.21 -2.26
C SER A 86 -16.01 4.46 -3.54
N GLY A 87 -17.03 3.60 -3.43
CA GLY A 87 -17.66 2.94 -4.56
C GLY A 87 -18.94 3.64 -5.06
N VAL A 88 -19.33 4.76 -4.46
CA VAL A 88 -20.62 5.42 -4.72
C VAL A 88 -20.62 6.24 -6.00
N LEU A 89 -21.79 6.24 -6.62
CA LEU A 89 -22.25 7.21 -7.60
C LEU A 89 -23.28 8.10 -6.87
N ASP A 90 -22.84 9.21 -6.30
CA ASP A 90 -23.71 10.31 -5.88
C ASP A 90 -23.17 11.58 -6.52
N ASP A 91 -24.04 12.57 -6.73
CA ASP A 91 -23.70 13.83 -7.36
C ASP A 91 -22.56 14.56 -6.61
N ASP A 92 -22.40 14.29 -5.31
CA ASP A 92 -21.37 14.88 -4.45
C ASP A 92 -20.08 14.04 -4.32
N ILE A 93 -20.10 12.72 -4.63
CA ILE A 93 -18.93 11.84 -4.52
C ILE A 93 -18.66 11.14 -5.84
N VAL A 94 -17.54 11.50 -6.47
CA VAL A 94 -17.08 10.82 -7.68
C VAL A 94 -16.71 9.38 -7.33
N PRO A 95 -17.18 8.36 -8.07
CA PRO A 95 -16.75 6.98 -7.85
C PRO A 95 -15.23 6.86 -7.92
N TRP A 96 -14.68 5.98 -7.08
CA TRP A 96 -13.25 5.73 -6.93
C TRP A 96 -12.44 6.84 -6.25
N THR A 97 -13.12 7.86 -5.71
CA THR A 97 -12.50 8.89 -4.87
C THR A 97 -11.83 8.26 -3.65
N VAL A 98 -10.56 8.63 -3.44
CA VAL A 98 -9.85 8.34 -2.19
C VAL A 98 -10.17 9.45 -1.20
N ALA A 99 -10.48 9.09 0.04
CA ALA A 99 -10.91 10.02 1.06
C ALA A 99 -10.44 9.56 2.45
N ALA A 100 -10.28 10.50 3.37
CA ALA A 100 -10.19 10.20 4.80
C ALA A 100 -11.61 10.16 5.39
N PHE A 101 -11.95 9.09 6.09
CA PHE A 101 -13.09 9.05 7.01
C PHE A 101 -12.58 9.26 8.43
N ARG A 102 -12.99 10.36 9.07
CA ARG A 102 -12.63 10.70 10.45
C ARG A 102 -13.74 11.51 11.09
N ASP A 103 -13.94 11.33 12.39
CA ASP A 103 -14.95 12.07 13.16
C ASP A 103 -16.38 12.00 12.59
N GLY A 104 -16.72 10.89 11.91
CA GLY A 104 -18.02 10.70 11.27
C GLY A 104 -18.17 11.38 9.91
N GLU A 105 -17.13 12.04 9.41
CA GLU A 105 -17.15 12.79 8.16
C GLU A 105 -16.23 12.15 7.12
N LEU A 106 -16.67 12.20 5.85
CA LEU A 106 -15.86 11.82 4.70
C LEU A 106 -15.22 13.07 4.11
N ILE A 107 -13.89 13.06 4.00
CA ILE A 107 -13.07 14.16 3.47
C ILE A 107 -12.42 13.68 2.17
N PRO A 108 -12.97 14.03 1.00
CA PRO A 108 -12.40 13.67 -0.30
C PRO A 108 -10.99 14.24 -0.48
N PHE A 109 -10.09 13.44 -1.03
CA PHE A 109 -8.79 13.92 -1.47
C PHE A 109 -8.84 14.34 -2.94
N ASP A 110 -8.60 15.63 -3.17
CA ASP A 110 -8.50 16.17 -4.51
C ASP A 110 -7.31 15.59 -5.27
N ASN A 111 -7.54 15.21 -6.52
CA ASN A 111 -6.51 14.70 -7.42
C ASN A 111 -5.77 13.45 -6.94
N ILE A 112 -6.33 12.63 -6.05
CA ILE A 112 -5.70 11.36 -5.62
C ILE A 112 -6.37 10.16 -6.28
N VAL A 113 -5.58 9.20 -6.75
CA VAL A 113 -6.09 7.93 -7.33
C VAL A 113 -5.66 6.70 -6.59
N GLY A 114 -4.60 6.78 -5.78
CA GLY A 114 -4.01 5.60 -5.18
C GLY A 114 -3.45 5.86 -3.80
N VAL A 115 -3.58 4.84 -2.96
CA VAL A 115 -2.80 4.68 -1.74
C VAL A 115 -1.65 3.76 -2.09
N VAL A 116 -0.43 4.20 -1.80
CA VAL A 116 0.79 3.43 -1.99
C VAL A 116 1.05 2.53 -0.78
N GLY A 117 0.81 3.06 0.42
CA GLY A 117 1.00 2.37 1.69
C GLY A 117 1.04 3.36 2.84
N THR A 118 1.30 2.86 4.04
CA THR A 118 1.59 3.69 5.22
C THR A 118 3.06 3.58 5.56
N PHE A 119 3.64 4.67 6.06
CA PHE A 119 5.02 4.72 6.53
C PHE A 119 5.21 5.91 7.47
N ALA A 120 5.93 5.72 8.58
CA ALA A 120 6.28 6.80 9.52
C ALA A 120 5.07 7.70 9.90
N GLU A 121 3.95 7.06 10.29
CA GLU A 121 2.70 7.75 10.66
C GLU A 121 2.14 8.66 9.55
N GLN A 122 2.36 8.27 8.29
CA GLN A 122 1.82 8.95 7.13
C GLN A 122 1.23 7.93 6.17
N VAL A 123 0.24 8.35 5.41
CA VAL A 123 -0.26 7.60 4.26
C VAL A 123 0.42 8.17 3.02
N LEU A 124 1.12 7.32 2.28
CA LEU A 124 1.71 7.67 1.00
C LEU A 124 0.67 7.50 -0.10
N LEU A 125 0.50 8.55 -0.90
CA LEU A 125 -0.54 8.68 -1.91
C LEU A 125 0.07 8.98 -3.28
N VAL A 126 -0.65 8.63 -4.33
CA VAL A 126 -0.32 9.04 -5.71
C VAL A 126 -1.44 9.86 -6.33
N ASP A 127 -1.04 10.90 -7.05
CA ASP A 127 -1.94 11.82 -7.73
C ASP A 127 -2.64 11.19 -8.95
N ARG A 128 -3.60 11.91 -9.56
CA ARG A 128 -4.40 11.46 -10.70
C ARG A 128 -3.59 11.08 -11.93
N ASN A 129 -2.40 11.64 -12.11
CA ASN A 129 -1.51 11.25 -13.19
C ASN A 129 -0.71 9.99 -12.85
N GLY A 130 -0.68 9.61 -11.57
CA GLY A 130 0.05 8.47 -11.05
C GLY A 130 1.54 8.73 -10.91
N ASP A 131 1.96 9.99 -10.96
CA ASP A 131 3.36 10.37 -11.06
C ASP A 131 3.85 11.13 -9.82
N ASP A 132 2.99 11.89 -9.15
CA ASP A 132 3.38 12.62 -7.95
C ASP A 132 3.10 11.79 -6.70
N LEU A 133 4.12 11.67 -5.85
CA LEU A 133 4.01 11.08 -4.51
C LEU A 133 3.70 12.18 -3.51
N LEU A 134 2.68 11.93 -2.68
CA LEU A 134 2.28 12.78 -1.57
C LEU A 134 2.29 11.99 -0.27
N ALA A 135 2.43 12.69 0.85
CA ALA A 135 2.18 12.18 2.19
C ALA A 135 0.97 12.87 2.79
N TYR A 136 0.10 12.10 3.45
CA TYR A 136 -0.97 12.59 4.30
C TYR A 136 -0.67 12.22 5.75
N ASP A 137 -0.65 13.19 6.65
CA ASP A 137 -0.32 13.01 8.07
C ASP A 137 -1.55 12.91 8.99
N GLY A 138 -2.75 12.91 8.40
CA GLY A 138 -4.00 12.92 9.14
C GLY A 138 -4.71 14.26 9.06
N ASP A 139 -4.00 15.35 8.75
CA ASP A 139 -4.58 16.68 8.63
C ASP A 139 -4.35 17.28 7.23
N GLU A 140 -3.12 17.23 6.74
CA GLU A 140 -2.72 17.88 5.49
C GLU A 140 -2.04 16.92 4.53
N MET A 141 -2.17 17.21 3.22
CA MET A 141 -1.40 16.54 2.18
C MET A 141 -0.17 17.37 1.82
N ARG A 142 0.99 16.71 1.72
CA ARG A 142 2.27 17.31 1.32
C ARG A 142 2.85 16.60 0.12
N PHE A 143 3.18 17.37 -0.91
CA PHE A 143 3.96 16.86 -2.05
C PHE A 143 5.35 16.39 -1.59
N LEU A 144 5.75 15.21 -2.04
CA LEU A 144 7.06 14.63 -1.73
C LEU A 144 8.00 14.65 -2.93
N HIS A 145 7.54 14.15 -4.08
CA HIS A 145 8.39 13.93 -5.24
C HIS A 145 7.56 13.64 -6.50
N SER A 146 8.03 14.05 -7.69
CA SER A 146 7.41 13.75 -8.98
C SER A 146 8.05 12.55 -9.69
N GLY A 147 7.34 11.91 -10.62
CA GLY A 147 7.86 10.74 -11.35
C GLY A 147 8.12 9.53 -10.44
N VAL A 148 7.28 9.32 -9.42
CA VAL A 148 7.36 8.19 -8.51
C VAL A 148 6.49 7.05 -9.03
N HIS A 149 7.09 5.88 -9.22
CA HIS A 149 6.38 4.70 -9.71
C HIS A 149 5.92 3.80 -8.54
N GLY A 150 5.59 4.38 -7.38
CA GLY A 150 5.40 3.68 -6.11
C GLY A 150 4.32 2.59 -6.17
N TYR A 151 3.20 2.85 -6.82
CA TYR A 151 2.11 1.88 -6.99
C TYR A 151 2.46 0.70 -7.93
N LYS A 152 3.43 0.87 -8.85
CA LYS A 152 3.88 -0.20 -9.77
C LYS A 152 5.13 -0.93 -9.29
N SER A 153 6.02 -0.23 -8.57
CA SER A 153 7.28 -0.78 -8.07
C SER A 153 7.15 -1.45 -6.70
N GLY A 154 6.07 -1.12 -5.96
CA GLY A 154 5.82 -1.59 -4.60
C GLY A 154 6.61 -0.76 -3.59
N LEU A 155 5.96 -0.40 -2.47
CA LEU A 155 6.60 0.23 -1.33
C LEU A 155 7.16 -0.88 -0.42
N VAL A 156 8.45 -0.83 -0.09
CA VAL A 156 9.06 -1.80 0.82
C VAL A 156 9.80 -1.08 1.93
N GLU A 157 9.43 -1.39 3.16
CA GLU A 157 10.14 -0.91 4.34
C GLU A 157 11.40 -1.73 4.61
N TYR A 158 12.50 -1.04 4.85
CA TYR A 158 13.78 -1.62 5.24
C TYR A 158 14.56 -0.60 6.07
N GLU A 159 15.13 -1.01 7.22
CA GLU A 159 16.00 -0.15 8.04
C GLU A 159 15.40 1.25 8.34
N GLY A 160 14.08 1.31 8.59
CA GLY A 160 13.38 2.57 8.90
C GLY A 160 13.25 3.54 7.72
N ARG A 161 13.21 3.02 6.49
CA ARG A 161 12.97 3.78 5.24
C ARG A 161 12.05 3.01 4.32
N ALA A 162 11.31 3.71 3.47
CA ALA A 162 10.44 3.09 2.46
C ALA A 162 11.04 3.22 1.06
N TYR A 163 11.30 2.11 0.39
CA TYR A 163 12.03 2.02 -0.88
C TYR A 163 11.09 1.81 -2.07
N PHE A 164 11.42 2.47 -3.18
CA PHE A 164 10.66 2.45 -4.44
C PHE A 164 11.51 3.03 -5.61
N GLY A 165 10.96 3.03 -6.83
CA GLY A 165 11.57 3.72 -7.98
C GLY A 165 11.08 5.16 -8.16
N ALA A 166 11.99 6.11 -8.37
CA ALA A 166 11.66 7.51 -8.69
C ALA A 166 12.56 8.09 -9.80
N VAL A 167 12.00 9.00 -10.61
CA VAL A 167 12.72 9.68 -11.69
C VAL A 167 13.46 10.90 -11.17
N TRP A 168 14.76 11.00 -11.46
CA TRP A 168 15.59 12.16 -11.13
C TRP A 168 16.06 12.88 -12.39
N GLU A 169 15.95 14.21 -12.42
CA GLU A 169 16.35 15.02 -13.57
C GLU A 169 17.83 14.79 -13.92
N GLY A 170 18.10 14.52 -15.19
CA GLY A 170 19.46 14.24 -15.68
C GLY A 170 20.04 12.88 -15.27
N ILE A 171 19.31 12.08 -14.49
CA ILE A 171 19.73 10.75 -14.05
C ILE A 171 18.80 9.69 -14.65
N GLY A 172 17.49 9.76 -14.36
CA GLY A 172 16.50 8.78 -14.81
C GLY A 172 15.77 8.08 -13.67
N LEU A 173 15.10 6.96 -13.97
CA LEU A 173 14.32 6.18 -13.00
C LEU A 173 15.24 5.27 -12.17
N GLU A 174 15.48 5.66 -10.93
CA GLU A 174 16.49 5.06 -10.04
C GLU A 174 15.90 4.57 -8.72
N PRO A 175 16.57 3.60 -8.05
CA PRO A 175 16.17 3.21 -6.70
C PRO A 175 16.27 4.42 -5.78
N SER A 176 15.20 4.64 -5.04
CA SER A 176 15.02 5.79 -4.17
C SER A 176 14.38 5.33 -2.86
N TYR A 177 14.44 6.17 -1.85
CA TYR A 177 13.79 5.91 -0.58
C TYR A 177 13.17 7.17 0.01
N PHE A 178 12.14 6.97 0.82
CA PHE A 178 11.56 7.98 1.69
C PHE A 178 11.98 7.71 3.13
N ASP A 179 12.48 8.74 3.82
CA ASP A 179 12.95 8.65 5.20
C ASP A 179 11.94 9.16 6.25
N GLY A 180 10.68 9.36 5.84
CA GLY A 180 9.63 9.95 6.68
C GLY A 180 9.50 11.47 6.50
N THR A 181 10.51 12.11 5.91
CA THR A 181 10.51 13.55 5.65
C THR A 181 10.63 13.85 4.15
N SER A 182 11.61 13.28 3.47
CA SER A 182 11.87 13.54 2.05
C SER A 182 12.27 12.29 1.26
N VAL A 183 12.06 12.37 -0.06
CA VAL A 183 12.48 11.32 -1.00
C VAL A 183 13.92 11.59 -1.43
N LYS A 184 14.74 10.55 -1.44
CA LYS A 184 16.16 10.61 -1.73
C LYS A 184 16.54 9.52 -2.71
N LEU A 185 17.45 9.85 -3.62
CA LEU A 185 18.12 8.87 -4.47
C LEU A 185 18.90 7.92 -3.57
N LEU A 186 18.70 6.61 -3.74
CA LEU A 186 19.54 5.61 -3.09
C LEU A 186 20.91 5.60 -3.75
N GLU A 187 20.93 5.29 -5.04
CA GLU A 187 22.15 5.22 -5.85
C GLU A 187 21.79 5.31 -7.34
N ASN A 188 22.65 5.95 -8.14
CA ASN A 188 22.57 5.90 -9.61
C ASN A 188 23.29 4.65 -10.11
N VAL A 189 22.60 3.52 -10.03
CA VAL A 189 23.18 2.18 -10.30
C VAL A 189 23.54 2.03 -11.78
N THR A 190 22.68 2.54 -12.67
CA THR A 190 22.89 2.47 -14.12
C THR A 190 23.35 3.83 -14.64
N ASN A 191 24.66 4.08 -14.62
CA ASN A 191 25.23 5.33 -15.11
C ASN A 191 26.14 5.12 -16.35
N PRO A 192 25.78 5.64 -17.55
CA PRO A 192 24.57 6.40 -17.86
C PRO A 192 23.34 5.50 -18.09
N GLY A 193 22.13 6.01 -17.79
CA GLY A 193 20.87 5.33 -18.06
C GLY A 193 19.89 5.39 -16.91
N SER A 194 18.79 4.64 -17.03
CA SER A 194 17.81 4.44 -15.96
C SER A 194 17.87 2.99 -15.48
N THR A 195 17.84 2.79 -14.17
CA THR A 195 17.81 1.45 -13.57
C THR A 195 16.45 0.77 -13.75
N TRP A 196 15.33 1.49 -13.74
CA TRP A 196 13.99 0.88 -13.72
C TRP A 196 13.84 -0.17 -12.60
N PRO A 197 14.07 0.22 -11.33
CA PRO A 197 14.03 -0.72 -10.22
C PRO A 197 12.61 -1.26 -10.02
N THR A 198 12.50 -2.57 -9.85
CA THR A 198 11.23 -3.27 -9.62
C THR A 198 11.42 -4.42 -8.65
N GLY A 199 10.32 -4.83 -8.01
CA GLY A 199 10.31 -6.02 -7.16
C GLY A 199 11.21 -5.87 -5.94
N PHE A 200 11.18 -4.69 -5.30
CA PHE A 200 11.84 -4.49 -4.03
C PHE A 200 11.38 -5.58 -3.04
N ARG A 201 12.31 -6.12 -2.25
CA ARG A 201 12.01 -7.12 -1.23
C ARG A 201 13.11 -7.22 -0.19
N VAL A 202 12.73 -7.28 1.09
CA VAL A 202 13.67 -7.62 2.17
C VAL A 202 13.78 -9.15 2.30
N ALA A 203 15.00 -9.66 2.31
CA ALA A 203 15.29 -11.07 2.54
C ALA A 203 16.67 -11.21 3.22
N GLY A 204 16.81 -12.15 4.16
CA GLY A 204 18.12 -12.41 4.79
C GLY A 204 18.76 -11.21 5.50
N GLY A 205 17.99 -10.16 5.82
CA GLY A 205 18.50 -8.94 6.42
C GLY A 205 18.93 -7.86 5.43
N ASP A 206 18.78 -8.07 4.12
CA ASP A 206 19.13 -7.10 3.08
C ASP A 206 17.92 -6.75 2.20
N LEU A 207 18.00 -5.63 1.48
CA LEU A 207 17.02 -5.23 0.47
C LEU A 207 17.47 -5.68 -0.93
N TYR A 208 16.58 -6.31 -1.68
CA TYR A 208 16.83 -6.74 -3.06
C TYR A 208 15.89 -6.01 -4.02
N PHE A 209 16.34 -5.79 -5.25
CA PHE A 209 15.51 -5.30 -6.35
C PHE A 209 16.10 -5.71 -7.70
N ARG A 210 15.31 -5.60 -8.77
CA ARG A 210 15.77 -5.86 -10.14
C ARG A 210 15.70 -4.62 -10.99
N ASN A 211 16.58 -4.51 -11.98
CA ASN A 211 16.49 -3.47 -13.00
C ASN A 211 15.62 -3.90 -14.20
N GLY A 212 15.45 -3.01 -15.19
CA GLY A 212 14.68 -3.27 -16.41
C GLY A 212 15.22 -4.41 -17.30
N THR A 213 16.45 -4.88 -17.08
CA THR A 213 17.05 -6.02 -17.80
C THR A 213 17.05 -7.32 -16.99
N ASN A 214 16.33 -7.35 -15.86
CA ASN A 214 16.29 -8.45 -14.89
C ASN A 214 17.61 -8.74 -14.16
N ALA A 215 18.59 -7.84 -14.19
CA ALA A 215 19.72 -7.94 -13.27
C ALA A 215 19.24 -7.73 -11.82
N LEU A 216 19.74 -8.56 -10.90
CA LEU A 216 19.39 -8.57 -9.49
C LEU A 216 20.45 -7.83 -8.68
N PHE A 217 19.99 -6.88 -7.86
CA PHE A 217 20.82 -6.06 -6.99
C PHE A 217 20.46 -6.33 -5.52
N LYS A 218 21.43 -6.11 -4.65
CA LYS A 218 21.31 -6.13 -3.19
C LYS A 218 21.75 -4.79 -2.63
N TYR A 219 21.07 -4.30 -1.60
CA TYR A 219 21.46 -3.20 -0.74
C TYR A 219 21.54 -3.70 0.70
N ASP A 220 22.71 -3.59 1.33
CA ASP A 220 22.98 -4.10 2.68
C ASP A 220 22.76 -3.06 3.80
N GLY A 221 22.17 -1.90 3.46
CA GLY A 221 22.09 -0.76 4.36
C GLY A 221 23.21 0.27 4.17
N THR A 222 24.26 -0.07 3.41
CA THR A 222 25.38 0.84 3.12
C THR A 222 25.63 1.03 1.62
N GLU A 223 25.67 -0.05 0.83
CA GLU A 223 26.00 0.01 -0.60
C GLU A 223 25.10 -0.88 -1.45
N VAL A 224 24.89 -0.50 -2.72
CA VAL A 224 24.23 -1.36 -3.70
C VAL A 224 25.28 -2.19 -4.45
N SER A 225 25.06 -3.51 -4.51
CA SER A 225 25.90 -4.44 -5.28
C SER A 225 25.08 -5.24 -6.28
N LEU A 226 25.66 -5.52 -7.45
CA LEU A 226 25.11 -6.45 -8.43
C LEU A 226 25.34 -7.89 -7.95
N ILE A 227 24.26 -8.65 -7.77
CA ILE A 227 24.32 -10.05 -7.34
C ILE A 227 24.31 -10.99 -8.54
N ASP A 228 23.44 -10.72 -9.51
CA ASP A 228 23.31 -11.55 -10.70
C ASP A 228 22.85 -10.73 -11.90
N GLN A 229 23.29 -11.09 -13.09
CA GLN A 229 22.82 -10.52 -14.33
C GLN A 229 22.33 -11.66 -15.23
N PHE A 230 21.00 -11.75 -15.41
CA PHE A 230 20.42 -12.69 -16.37
C PHE A 230 20.82 -12.30 -17.79
N ARG A 231 21.93 -12.86 -18.28
CA ARG A 231 22.28 -12.81 -19.70
C ARG A 231 21.47 -13.88 -20.42
N LEU A 232 20.45 -13.45 -21.15
CA LEU A 232 19.96 -14.26 -22.26
C LEU A 232 21.03 -14.15 -23.37
N GLU A 233 22.05 -15.01 -23.30
CA GLU A 233 22.96 -15.17 -24.43
C GLU A 233 22.12 -15.54 -25.67
N PRO A 234 22.24 -14.82 -26.81
CA PRO A 234 21.53 -15.19 -28.02
C PRO A 234 21.89 -16.63 -28.43
N GLY A 235 20.95 -17.56 -28.22
CA GLY A 235 21.11 -18.97 -28.60
C GLY A 235 21.40 -19.96 -27.48
N VAL A 236 21.42 -19.56 -26.20
CA VAL A 236 21.55 -20.52 -25.09
C VAL A 236 20.19 -20.75 -24.43
N VAL A 237 19.49 -21.81 -24.84
CA VAL A 237 18.42 -22.41 -24.03
C VAL A 237 19.09 -23.32 -22.99
N GLY A 238 19.59 -22.71 -21.92
CA GLY A 238 20.28 -23.41 -20.84
C GLY A 238 19.32 -23.68 -19.68
N ASN A 239 19.01 -24.96 -19.43
CA ASN A 239 18.36 -25.38 -18.20
C ASN A 239 19.24 -25.02 -17.00
N ILE A 240 18.63 -24.46 -15.95
CA ILE A 240 19.30 -24.13 -14.69
C ILE A 240 19.55 -25.44 -13.95
N THR A 241 20.78 -25.95 -14.01
CA THR A 241 21.28 -26.94 -13.05
C THR A 241 22.53 -26.37 -12.40
N GLU A 242 22.42 -26.16 -11.09
CA GLU A 242 23.47 -25.84 -10.09
C GLU A 242 23.49 -24.40 -9.56
N PHE A 243 22.88 -24.26 -8.37
CA PHE A 243 23.31 -23.32 -7.34
C PHE A 243 24.45 -23.96 -6.56
N HIS A 244 25.62 -23.33 -6.50
CA HIS A 244 26.60 -23.60 -5.45
C HIS A 244 26.37 -22.60 -4.32
N GLY A 245 26.07 -23.13 -3.13
CA GLY A 245 25.84 -22.37 -1.90
C GLY A 245 27.11 -21.98 -1.16
#